data_AF-A0AAE0E256-F1
#
_entry.id   AF-A0AAE0E256-F1
#
_cell.length_a   1.000
_cell.length_b   1.000
_cell.length_c   1.000
_cell.angle_alpha   90.00
_cell.angle_beta   90.00
_cell.angle_gamma   90.00
#
_symmetry.space_group_name_H-M   'P 1'
#
loop_
_entity.id
_entity.type
_entity.pdbx_description
1 polymer ?
#
loop_
_entity_poly.entity_id
_entity_poly.type
_entity_poly.pdbx_seq_one_letter_code
_entity_poly.pdbx_strand_id
1 'polypeptide(L)'
;MDRDVTNDEIREVCFSLHPNKAPGSDGFNAHFFKKTWDIVGEDVINAIQEFFRSGHLFKELNATILAFVPKVPNPSTMKDFRPISCCNTLYKIIANRIKPFLPDISPSQSAFMAGRSVGNNILLAQELIRNYHKDIGYPRLA
;
A
#
# COMPACT_ATOMS: atom_id res chain seq x y z
N MET A 1 -3.45 7.74 17.68
CA MET A 1 -3.63 6.28 17.62
C MET A 1 -3.70 5.86 19.07
N ASP A 2 -4.90 5.83 19.63
CA ASP A 2 -5.06 5.91 21.09
C ASP A 2 -5.31 4.52 21.70
N ARG A 3 -5.27 3.48 20.86
CA ARG A 3 -5.39 2.08 21.24
C ARG A 3 -4.13 1.31 20.82
N ASP A 4 -3.59 0.55 21.76
CA ASP A 4 -2.49 -0.37 21.51
C ASP A 4 -2.85 -1.45 20.48
N VAL A 5 -1.85 -1.83 19.70
CA VAL A 5 -1.95 -2.92 18.72
C VAL A 5 -1.89 -4.26 19.45
N THR A 6 -2.91 -5.10 19.28
CA THR A 6 -3.01 -6.39 19.97
C THR A 6 -2.31 -7.50 19.19
N ASN A 7 -1.93 -8.56 19.90
CA ASN A 7 -1.27 -9.73 19.32
C ASN A 7 -2.13 -10.39 18.23
N ASP A 8 -3.44 -10.54 18.50
CA ASP A 8 -4.39 -11.12 17.55
C ASP A 8 -4.53 -10.30 16.27
N GLU A 9 -4.53 -8.98 16.39
CA GLU A 9 -4.63 -8.08 15.24
C GLU A 9 -3.38 -8.19 14.34
N ILE A 10 -2.19 -8.26 14.94
CA ILE A 10 -0.93 -8.47 14.19
C ILE A 10 -0.96 -9.81 13.46
N ARG A 11 -1.38 -10.87 14.17
CA ARG A 11 -1.50 -12.21 13.60
C ARG A 11 -2.51 -12.22 12.45
N GLU A 12 -3.70 -11.65 12.65
CA GLU A 12 -4.74 -11.59 11.63
C GLU A 12 -4.25 -10.86 10.37
N VAL A 13 -3.61 -9.70 10.53
CA VAL A 13 -3.03 -8.96 9.41
C VAL A 13 -1.97 -9.80 8.70
N CYS A 14 -1.03 -10.42 9.43
CA CYS A 14 -0.02 -11.31 8.85
C CYS A 14 -0.66 -12.47 8.05
N PHE A 15 -1.70 -13.10 8.61
CA PHE A 15 -2.40 -14.23 8.01
C PHE A 15 -3.34 -13.81 6.87
N SER A 16 -3.74 -12.55 6.78
CA SER A 16 -4.49 -11.98 5.65
C SER A 16 -3.61 -11.76 4.41
N LEU A 17 -2.29 -11.60 4.58
CA LEU A 17 -1.38 -11.35 3.47
C LEU A 17 -1.33 -12.56 2.52
N HIS A 18 -1.36 -12.32 1.21
CA HIS A 18 -1.28 -13.41 0.25
C HIS A 18 0.10 -14.11 0.34
N PRO A 19 0.15 -15.45 0.50
CA PRO A 19 1.38 -16.18 0.87
C PRO A 19 2.50 -16.05 -0.17
N ASN A 20 2.13 -16.04 -1.46
CA ASN A 20 3.09 -16.05 -2.58
C ASN A 20 3.48 -14.64 -3.08
N LYS A 21 3.28 -13.59 -2.25
CA LYS A 21 3.77 -12.26 -2.61
C LYS A 21 5.30 -12.24 -2.54
N ALA A 22 5.92 -11.46 -3.42
CA ALA A 22 7.36 -11.28 -3.42
C ALA A 22 7.87 -10.83 -2.04
N PRO A 23 8.96 -11.45 -1.53
CA PRO A 23 9.61 -11.01 -0.30
C PRO A 23 10.30 -9.66 -0.53
N GLY A 24 10.71 -9.02 0.56
CA GLY A 24 11.56 -7.84 0.45
C GLY A 24 13.04 -8.21 0.43
N SER A 25 13.88 -7.31 0.92
CA SER A 25 15.33 -7.50 0.98
C SER A 25 15.76 -8.62 1.93
N ASP A 26 14.91 -8.97 2.90
CA ASP A 26 15.12 -10.05 3.87
C ASP A 26 14.90 -11.46 3.29
N GLY A 27 14.30 -11.58 2.09
CA GLY A 27 13.99 -12.86 1.47
C GLY A 27 12.78 -13.60 2.06
N PHE A 28 12.11 -13.07 3.09
CA PHE A 28 11.00 -13.75 3.77
C PHE A 28 9.63 -13.23 3.30
N ASN A 29 8.86 -14.11 2.68
CA ASN A 29 7.49 -13.83 2.26
C ASN A 29 6.47 -14.18 3.36
N ALA A 30 5.20 -13.87 3.13
CA ALA A 30 4.14 -14.17 4.09
C ALA A 30 3.96 -15.69 4.32
N HIS A 31 4.27 -16.55 3.34
CA HIS A 31 4.21 -18.00 3.53
C HIS A 31 5.17 -18.47 4.63
N PHE A 32 6.41 -17.97 4.64
CA PHE A 32 7.39 -18.27 5.69
C PHE A 32 6.81 -17.97 7.07
N PHE A 33 6.39 -16.72 7.32
CA PHE A 33 5.88 -16.30 8.63
C PHE A 33 4.63 -17.08 9.07
N LYS A 34 3.72 -17.41 8.15
CA LYS A 34 2.55 -18.23 8.48
C LYS A 34 2.95 -19.65 8.86
N LYS A 35 3.94 -20.23 8.19
CA LYS A 35 4.37 -21.61 8.40
C LYS A 35 5.23 -21.77 9.65
N THR A 36 6.02 -20.76 10.00
CA THR A 36 6.94 -20.75 11.15
C THR A 36 6.41 -19.89 12.31
N TRP A 37 5.13 -19.56 12.33
CA TRP A 37 4.54 -18.65 13.32
C TRP A 37 4.78 -19.08 14.76
N ASP A 38 4.75 -20.39 15.04
CA ASP A 38 5.00 -20.91 16.39
C ASP A 38 6.45 -20.70 16.87
N ILE A 39 7.37 -20.37 15.96
CA ILE A 39 8.78 -20.11 16.24
C ILE A 39 9.06 -18.60 16.27
N VAL A 40 8.63 -17.87 15.23
CA VAL A 40 9.00 -16.45 15.05
C VAL A 40 7.86 -15.46 15.37
N GLY A 41 6.66 -15.96 15.66
CA GLY A 41 5.46 -15.13 15.81
C GLY A 41 5.57 -14.14 16.98
N GLU A 42 6.17 -14.56 18.08
CA GLU A 42 6.40 -13.71 19.26
C GLU A 42 7.36 -12.55 18.93
N ASP A 43 8.46 -12.83 18.21
CA ASP A 43 9.40 -11.78 17.77
C ASP A 43 8.74 -10.80 16.81
N VAL A 44 7.90 -11.30 15.89
CA VAL A 44 7.12 -10.45 14.97
C VAL A 44 6.17 -9.55 15.75
N ILE A 45 5.43 -10.08 16.72
CA ILE A 45 4.52 -9.31 17.55
C ILE A 45 5.27 -8.19 18.30
N ASN A 46 6.36 -8.56 18.98
CA ASN A 46 7.17 -7.64 19.76
C ASN A 46 7.76 -6.52 18.88
N ALA A 47 8.29 -6.86 17.70
CA ALA A 47 8.83 -5.87 16.77
C ALA A 47 7.76 -4.87 16.27
N ILE A 48 6.56 -5.35 15.95
CA ILE A 48 5.47 -4.50 15.48
C ILE A 48 4.92 -3.62 16.61
N GLN A 49 4.74 -4.16 17.81
CA GLN A 49 4.30 -3.39 18.98
C GLN A 49 5.30 -2.31 19.36
N GLU A 50 6.60 -2.64 19.34
CA GLU A 50 7.65 -1.68 19.65
C GLU A 50 7.67 -0.53 18.64
N PHE A 51 7.42 -0.79 17.34
CA PHE A 51 7.25 0.27 16.35
C PHE A 51 6.09 1.22 16.73
N PHE A 52 4.92 0.69 17.12
CA PHE A 52 3.77 1.53 17.48
C PHE A 52 3.94 2.26 18.82
N ARG A 53 4.73 1.70 19.74
CA ARG A 53 5.05 2.33 21.03
C ARG A 53 6.11 3.42 20.90
N SER A 54 7.20 3.15 20.19
CA SER A 54 8.35 4.04 20.05
C SER A 54 8.22 5.04 18.89
N GLY A 55 7.38 4.73 17.90
CA GLY A 55 7.34 5.43 16.61
C GLY A 55 8.56 5.21 15.73
N HIS A 56 9.49 4.32 16.11
CA HIS A 56 10.74 4.09 15.40
C HIS A 56 10.67 2.84 14.53
N LEU A 57 10.91 2.99 13.23
CA LEU A 57 11.00 1.88 12.29
C LEU A 57 12.46 1.48 12.07
N PHE A 58 12.79 0.23 12.35
CA PHE A 58 14.12 -0.33 12.04
C PHE A 58 14.44 -0.19 10.55
N LYS A 59 15.68 0.23 10.24
CA LYS A 59 16.12 0.52 8.87
C LYS A 59 16.01 -0.70 7.97
N GLU A 60 16.29 -1.86 8.52
CA GLU A 60 16.23 -3.16 7.88
C GLU A 60 14.80 -3.48 7.45
N LEU A 61 13.79 -3.15 8.25
CA LEU A 61 12.39 -3.34 7.88
C LEU A 61 11.94 -2.40 6.75
N ASN A 62 12.53 -1.21 6.68
CA ASN A 62 12.26 -0.25 5.63
C ASN A 62 13.03 -0.53 4.32
N ALA A 63 13.98 -1.46 4.33
CA ALA A 63 14.76 -1.82 3.15
C ALA A 63 13.87 -2.51 2.10
N THR A 64 13.86 -1.96 0.89
CA THR A 64 12.95 -2.35 -0.18
C THR A 64 13.74 -2.67 -1.45
N ILE A 65 13.44 -3.81 -2.09
CA ILE A 65 13.98 -4.13 -3.42
C ILE A 65 13.13 -3.42 -4.47
N LEU A 66 13.77 -2.73 -5.41
CA LEU A 66 13.11 -2.15 -6.58
C LEU A 66 13.24 -3.09 -7.78
N ALA A 67 12.16 -3.79 -8.13
CA ALA A 67 12.12 -4.68 -9.28
C ALA A 67 11.58 -3.94 -10.52
N PHE A 68 12.30 -4.01 -11.64
CA PHE A 68 11.90 -3.37 -12.90
C PHE A 68 11.20 -4.37 -13.81
N VAL A 69 9.88 -4.22 -13.99
CA VAL A 69 9.10 -5.06 -14.89
C VAL A 69 8.91 -4.34 -16.24
N PRO A 70 9.32 -4.92 -17.38
CA PRO A 70 9.11 -4.33 -18.70
C PRO A 70 7.62 -4.07 -19.01
N LYS A 71 7.32 -2.91 -19.61
CA LYS A 71 5.98 -2.59 -20.16
C LYS A 71 5.81 -3.00 -21.60
N VAL A 72 6.91 -3.04 -22.33
CA VAL A 72 6.97 -3.27 -23.77
C VAL A 72 8.05 -4.31 -24.08
N PRO A 73 7.94 -5.05 -25.19
CA PRO A 73 9.05 -5.86 -25.70
C PRO A 73 10.28 -4.97 -25.97
N ASN A 74 11.48 -5.46 -25.65
CA ASN A 74 12.76 -4.78 -25.87
C ASN A 74 12.81 -3.35 -25.28
N PRO A 75 12.68 -3.21 -23.95
CA PRO A 75 12.71 -1.91 -23.29
C PRO A 75 14.09 -1.24 -23.48
N SER A 76 14.09 0.04 -23.87
CA SER A 76 15.32 0.77 -24.21
C SER A 76 15.58 1.94 -23.27
N THR A 77 14.56 2.38 -22.52
CA THR A 77 14.63 3.52 -21.60
C THR A 77 14.03 3.18 -20.24
N MET A 78 14.40 3.93 -19.20
CA MET A 78 13.80 3.75 -17.85
C MET A 78 12.28 3.95 -17.84
N LYS A 79 11.75 4.76 -18.77
CA LYS A 79 10.31 4.95 -18.94
C LYS A 79 9.61 3.70 -19.44
N ASP A 80 10.32 2.71 -19.96
CA ASP A 80 9.74 1.47 -20.47
C ASP A 80 9.52 0.42 -19.38
N PHE A 81 9.95 0.68 -18.15
CA PHE A 81 9.77 -0.21 -17.02
C PHE A 81 8.69 0.30 -16.06
N ARG A 82 8.07 -0.64 -15.34
CA ARG A 82 7.29 -0.38 -14.12
C ARG A 82 8.18 -0.75 -12.94
N PRO A 83 8.60 0.22 -12.11
CA PRO A 83 9.21 -0.12 -10.84
C PRO A 83 8.16 -0.73 -9.91
N ILE A 84 8.50 -1.85 -9.28
CA ILE A 84 7.72 -2.50 -8.23
C ILE A 84 8.56 -2.50 -6.97
N SER A 85 8.03 -1.88 -5.91
CA SER A 85 8.63 -1.89 -4.59
C SER A 85 8.28 -3.19 -3.85
N CYS A 86 9.27 -4.06 -3.67
CA CYS A 86 9.16 -5.28 -2.90
C CYS A 86 9.60 -5.00 -1.45
N CYS A 87 8.63 -4.63 -0.60
CA CYS A 87 8.87 -4.35 0.81
C CYS A 87 8.90 -5.64 1.65
N ASN A 88 9.59 -5.59 2.80
CA ASN A 88 9.60 -6.68 3.78
C ASN A 88 8.18 -6.96 4.31
N THR A 89 7.94 -8.20 4.74
CA THR A 89 6.59 -8.63 5.16
C THR A 89 6.13 -7.87 6.41
N LEU A 90 7.02 -7.61 7.38
CA LEU A 90 6.72 -6.83 8.58
C LEU A 90 6.32 -5.39 8.24
N TYR A 91 7.00 -4.75 7.29
CA TYR A 91 6.61 -3.43 6.79
C TYR A 91 5.17 -3.42 6.26
N LYS A 92 4.79 -4.47 5.52
CA LYS A 92 3.42 -4.62 5.00
C LYS A 92 2.40 -4.76 6.13
N ILE A 93 2.73 -5.41 7.24
CA ILE A 93 1.85 -5.52 8.42
C ILE A 93 1.60 -4.13 9.02
N ILE A 94 2.66 -3.36 9.25
CA ILE A 94 2.57 -1.98 9.74
C ILE A 94 1.70 -1.12 8.82
N ALA A 95 1.98 -1.15 7.52
CA ALA A 95 1.24 -0.34 6.54
C ALA A 95 -0.26 -0.69 6.49
N ASN A 96 -0.60 -1.99 6.54
CA ASN A 96 -2.01 -2.41 6.59
C ASN A 96 -2.71 -1.95 7.86
N ARG A 97 -1.97 -1.89 8.98
CA ARG A 97 -2.52 -1.40 10.25
C ARG A 97 -2.76 0.12 10.25
N ILE A 98 -1.91 0.88 9.57
CA ILE A 98 -2.05 2.35 9.43
C ILE A 98 -3.20 2.71 8.48
N LYS A 99 -3.43 1.90 7.45
CA LYS A 99 -4.38 2.17 6.35
C LYS A 99 -5.76 2.71 6.80
N PRO A 100 -6.46 2.17 7.82
CA PRO A 100 -7.78 2.66 8.23
C PRO A 100 -7.76 4.06 8.88
N PHE A 101 -6.59 4.53 9.32
CA PHE A 101 -6.42 5.84 9.94
C PHE A 101 -5.95 6.91 8.96
N LEU A 102 -5.70 6.54 7.70
CA LEU A 102 -5.34 7.54 6.70
C LEU A 102 -6.55 8.45 6.45
N PRO A 103 -6.36 9.78 6.55
CA PRO A 103 -7.43 10.71 6.29
C PRO A 103 -7.86 10.62 4.82
N ASP A 104 -9.07 11.08 4.55
CA ASP A 104 -9.46 11.35 3.18
C ASP A 104 -8.60 12.48 2.61
N ILE A 105 -7.70 12.15 1.68
CA ILE A 105 -6.71 13.10 1.16
C ILE A 105 -7.39 14.17 0.29
N SER A 106 -8.32 13.75 -0.59
CA SER A 106 -9.03 14.62 -1.52
C SER A 106 -10.21 13.87 -2.15
N PRO A 107 -11.33 14.55 -2.45
CA PRO A 107 -12.44 13.98 -3.23
C PRO A 107 -12.01 13.43 -4.61
N SER A 108 -10.96 13.98 -5.22
CA SER A 108 -10.45 13.55 -6.53
C SER A 108 -9.44 12.40 -6.46
N GLN A 109 -8.97 12.03 -5.26
CA GLN A 109 -8.07 10.91 -5.04
C GLN A 109 -8.87 9.60 -5.00
N SER A 110 -9.06 8.98 -6.16
CA SER A 110 -9.76 7.70 -6.28
C SER A 110 -8.85 6.47 -6.22
N ALA A 111 -7.55 6.61 -6.52
CA ALA A 111 -6.62 5.50 -6.49
C ALA A 111 -6.21 5.16 -5.04
N PHE A 112 -6.12 3.86 -4.74
CA PHE A 112 -5.65 3.30 -3.47
C PHE A 112 -6.46 3.68 -2.21
N MET A 113 -7.64 4.28 -2.39
CA MET A 113 -8.60 4.56 -1.32
C MET A 113 -9.69 3.48 -1.29
N ALA A 114 -10.01 2.97 -0.10
CA ALA A 114 -11.08 1.99 0.05
C ALA A 114 -12.42 2.60 -0.37
N GLY A 115 -13.25 1.83 -1.10
CA GLY A 115 -14.56 2.29 -1.57
C GLY A 115 -14.54 3.26 -2.75
N ARG A 116 -13.36 3.60 -3.30
CA ARG A 116 -13.24 4.45 -4.50
C ARG A 116 -12.80 3.65 -5.71
N SER A 117 -13.30 4.05 -6.87
CA SER A 117 -12.96 3.45 -8.16
C SER A 117 -12.36 4.51 -9.08
N VAL A 118 -11.36 4.12 -9.87
CA VAL A 118 -10.82 4.95 -10.95
C VAL A 118 -11.91 5.40 -11.94
N GLY A 119 -12.99 4.62 -12.08
CA GLY A 119 -14.15 4.98 -12.90
C GLY A 119 -14.84 6.26 -12.45
N ASN A 120 -14.83 6.58 -11.15
CA ASN A 120 -15.41 7.83 -10.65
C ASN A 120 -14.67 9.05 -11.19
N ASN A 121 -13.35 8.97 -11.33
CA ASN A 121 -12.54 10.04 -11.91
C ASN A 121 -12.80 10.19 -13.41
N ILE A 122 -13.08 9.10 -14.13
CA ILE A 122 -13.47 9.14 -15.54
C ILE A 122 -14.80 9.87 -15.69
N LEU A 123 -15.80 9.52 -14.88
CA LEU A 123 -17.12 10.17 -14.91
C LEU A 123 -17.02 11.66 -14.55
N LEU A 124 -16.25 12.00 -13.53
CA LEU A 124 -16.00 13.39 -13.14
C LEU A 124 -15.37 14.19 -14.30
N ALA A 125 -14.35 13.64 -14.96
CA ALA A 125 -13.72 14.27 -16.13
C ALA A 125 -14.72 14.46 -17.29
N GLN A 126 -15.57 13.48 -17.54
CA GLN A 126 -16.62 13.58 -18.56
C GLN A 126 -17.62 14.70 -18.25
N GLU A 127 -18.09 14.82 -17.01
CA GLU A 127 -19.01 15.87 -16.59
C GLU A 127 -18.40 17.27 -16.61
N LEU A 128 -17.10 17.39 -16.29
CA LEU A 128 -16.36 18.66 -16.40
C LEU A 128 -16.26 19.14 -17.85
N ILE A 129 -16.02 18.23 -18.81
CA ILE A 129 -15.88 18.55 -20.24
C ILE A 129 -17.24 18.68 -20.94
N ARG A 130 -18.32 18.15 -20.34
CA ARG A 130 -19.65 18.15 -20.92
C ARG A 130 -20.11 19.57 -21.24
N ASN A 131 -20.43 19.84 -22.51
CA ASN A 131 -20.82 21.16 -23.03
C ASN A 131 -19.73 22.25 -22.96
N TYR A 132 -18.45 21.90 -22.82
CA TYR A 132 -17.37 22.88 -22.79
C TYR A 132 -17.26 23.72 -24.06
N HIS A 133 -17.74 23.21 -25.21
CA HIS A 133 -17.78 23.91 -26.50
C HIS A 133 -18.93 24.93 -26.63
N LYS A 134 -19.79 25.08 -25.62
CA LYS A 134 -20.94 25.99 -25.68
C LYS A 134 -20.60 27.26 -24.93
N ASP A 135 -20.68 28.40 -25.60
CA ASP A 135 -20.50 29.73 -25.00
C ASP A 135 -21.71 30.19 -24.16
N ILE A 136 -22.56 29.26 -23.71
CA ILE A 136 -23.82 29.53 -23.04
C ILE A 136 -23.80 28.91 -21.64
N GLY A 137 -23.79 29.77 -20.61
CA GLY A 137 -23.87 29.39 -19.19
C GLY A 137 -22.67 29.85 -18.37
N TYR A 138 -22.75 29.69 -17.06
CA TYR A 138 -21.65 30.03 -16.16
C TYR A 138 -20.47 29.05 -16.33
N PRO A 139 -19.21 29.53 -16.32
CA PRO A 139 -18.05 28.65 -16.30
C PRO A 139 -18.11 27.75 -15.08
N ARG A 140 -18.02 26.43 -15.28
CA ARG A 140 -18.16 25.42 -14.20
C ARG A 140 -16.91 25.25 -13.34
N LEU A 141 -15.93 26.14 -13.50
CA LEU A 141 -14.69 26.15 -12.72
C LEU A 141 -14.63 27.46 -11.93
N ALA A 142 -14.84 27.36 -10.62
CA ALA A 142 -14.42 28.30 -9.59
C ALA A 142 -13.64 27.50 -8.55
#